data_AF-E3N030-F1
#
_entry.id   AF-E3N030-F1
#
_cell.length_a   1.000
_cell.length_b   1.000
_cell.length_c   1.000
_cell.angle_alpha   90.00
_cell.angle_beta   90.00
_cell.angle_gamma   90.00
#
_symmetry.space_group_name_H-M   'P 1'
#
loop_
_entity.id
_entity.type
_entity.pdbx_description
1 polymer ?
#
loop_
_entity_poly.entity_id
_entity_poly.type
_entity_poly.pdbx_seq_one_letter_code
_entity_poly.pdbx_strand_id
1 'polypeptide(L)'
;MQSMFQNPKELESIISPEDYDKAGDIKFLLKKYPRFAQYILEQDATFAMIKKGFEMEKTLPADKRKEFWKYADLLCDSFMRAPAYKNGNKKHNGYKICCEMADYCSFYKQTWFFIVCGAVGFLLLVGIAGVVFFIIRRKNKKLGGGNTKKGGSKA
;
A
#
# COMPACT_ATOMS: atom_id res chain seq x y z
N MET A 1 -21.77 -16.31 -17.65
CA MET A 1 -20.36 -15.83 -17.70
C MET A 1 -19.93 -15.29 -19.07
N GLN A 2 -20.70 -15.48 -20.16
CA GLN A 2 -20.34 -15.00 -21.50
C GLN A 2 -20.49 -13.48 -21.75
N SER A 3 -20.98 -12.69 -20.79
CA SER A 3 -21.28 -11.27 -20.99
C SER A 3 -20.27 -10.30 -20.35
N MET A 4 -19.16 -10.77 -19.76
CA MET A 4 -18.19 -9.88 -19.11
C MET A 4 -17.00 -9.47 -19.99
N PHE A 5 -16.77 -10.14 -21.12
CA PHE A 5 -15.61 -9.88 -21.97
C PHE A 5 -16.05 -9.64 -23.41
N GLN A 6 -15.92 -8.39 -23.84
CA GLN A 6 -16.45 -7.91 -25.11
C GLN A 6 -15.64 -8.43 -26.31
N ASN A 7 -14.45 -8.99 -26.09
CA ASN A 7 -13.58 -9.50 -27.15
C ASN A 7 -12.74 -10.72 -26.70
N PRO A 8 -13.23 -11.97 -26.87
CA PRO A 8 -12.55 -13.18 -26.39
C PRO A 8 -11.20 -13.42 -27.07
N LYS A 9 -11.03 -12.99 -28.33
CA LYS A 9 -9.76 -13.13 -29.06
C LYS A 9 -8.63 -12.31 -28.46
N GLU A 10 -8.96 -11.15 -27.87
CA GLU A 10 -7.96 -10.30 -27.22
C GLU A 10 -7.51 -10.92 -25.89
N LEU A 11 -8.42 -11.58 -25.18
CA LEU A 11 -8.12 -12.28 -23.94
C LEU A 11 -7.17 -13.47 -24.17
N GLU A 12 -7.37 -14.25 -25.24
CA GLU A 12 -6.48 -15.34 -25.66
C GLU A 12 -5.06 -14.85 -26.00
N SER A 13 -4.92 -13.58 -26.43
CA SER A 13 -3.60 -12.98 -26.67
C SER A 13 -2.87 -12.53 -25.39
N ILE A 14 -3.61 -12.41 -24.28
CA ILE A 14 -3.07 -11.96 -22.98
C ILE A 14 -2.67 -13.14 -22.10
N ILE A 15 -3.45 -14.23 -22.12
CA ILE A 15 -3.27 -15.40 -21.26
C ILE A 15 -2.54 -16.49 -22.05
N SER A 16 -1.47 -17.06 -21.48
CA SER A 16 -0.78 -18.20 -22.09
C SER A 16 -1.69 -19.44 -22.12
N PRO A 17 -1.71 -20.24 -23.20
CA PRO A 17 -2.55 -21.43 -23.33
C PRO A 17 -2.41 -22.44 -22.18
N GLU A 18 -1.21 -22.50 -21.58
CA GLU A 18 -0.89 -23.38 -20.45
C GLU A 18 -1.58 -22.99 -19.12
N ASP A 19 -2.18 -21.79 -19.06
CA ASP A 19 -2.91 -21.31 -17.87
C ASP A 19 -4.42 -21.21 -18.11
N TYR A 20 -4.95 -21.74 -19.21
CA TYR A 20 -6.39 -21.69 -19.50
C TYR A 20 -7.22 -22.44 -18.45
N ASP A 21 -6.67 -23.48 -17.83
CA ASP A 21 -7.27 -24.18 -16.68
C ASP A 21 -7.48 -23.24 -15.47
N LYS A 22 -6.67 -22.18 -15.37
CA LYS A 22 -6.73 -21.15 -14.32
C LYS A 22 -7.45 -19.88 -14.76
N ALA A 23 -8.07 -19.86 -15.93
CA ALA A 23 -8.78 -18.68 -16.44
C ALA A 23 -9.94 -18.24 -15.52
N GLY A 24 -10.48 -19.15 -14.70
CA GLY A 24 -11.48 -18.83 -13.67
C GLY A 24 -10.91 -18.19 -12.40
N ASP A 25 -9.59 -18.29 -12.15
CA ASP A 25 -8.94 -17.69 -10.99
C ASP A 25 -8.46 -16.27 -11.32
N ILE A 26 -9.37 -15.31 -11.14
CA ILE A 26 -9.12 -13.89 -11.37
C ILE A 26 -7.90 -13.40 -10.58
N LYS A 27 -7.67 -13.91 -9.37
CA LYS A 27 -6.52 -13.51 -8.55
C LYS A 27 -5.21 -13.98 -9.16
N PHE A 28 -5.17 -15.22 -9.66
CA PHE A 28 -4.02 -15.74 -10.40
C PHE A 28 -3.76 -14.90 -11.66
N LEU A 29 -4.80 -14.64 -12.45
CA LEU A 29 -4.68 -13.87 -13.69
C LEU A 29 -4.18 -12.45 -13.45
N LEU A 30 -4.74 -11.72 -12.49
CA LEU A 30 -4.30 -10.36 -12.15
C LEU A 30 -2.84 -10.34 -11.69
N LYS A 31 -2.39 -11.38 -10.96
CA LYS A 31 -1.01 -11.46 -10.48
C LYS A 31 -0.01 -11.76 -11.61
N LYS A 32 -0.35 -12.71 -12.50
CA LYS A 32 0.54 -13.18 -13.57
C LYS A 32 0.50 -12.26 -14.80
N TYR A 33 -0.65 -11.69 -15.13
CA TYR A 33 -0.90 -10.93 -16.36
C TYR A 33 -1.37 -9.51 -16.07
N PRO A 34 -0.47 -8.52 -15.89
CA PRO A 34 -0.84 -7.12 -15.69
C PRO A 34 -1.74 -6.53 -16.80
N ARG A 35 -1.57 -6.98 -18.05
CA ARG A 35 -2.44 -6.57 -19.17
C ARG A 35 -3.88 -7.02 -18.99
N PHE A 36 -4.15 -8.07 -18.22
CA PHE A 36 -5.51 -8.52 -17.95
C PHE A 36 -6.29 -7.46 -17.15
N ALA A 37 -5.65 -6.84 -16.15
CA ALA A 37 -6.26 -5.73 -15.40
C ALA A 37 -6.55 -4.52 -16.30
N GLN A 38 -5.64 -4.19 -17.22
CA GLN A 38 -5.87 -3.16 -18.23
C GLN A 38 -7.10 -3.49 -19.06
N TYR A 39 -7.16 -4.68 -19.66
CA TYR A 39 -8.29 -5.12 -20.49
C TYR A 39 -9.62 -5.08 -19.73
N ILE A 40 -9.67 -5.60 -18.49
CA ILE A 40 -10.88 -5.56 -17.64
C ILE A 40 -11.38 -4.14 -17.43
N LEU A 41 -10.45 -3.21 -17.11
CA LEU A 41 -10.79 -1.84 -16.78
C LEU A 41 -11.12 -1.01 -18.03
N GLU A 42 -10.61 -1.39 -19.20
CA GLU A 42 -10.93 -0.76 -20.48
C GLU A 42 -12.39 -1.02 -20.89
N GLN A 43 -12.99 -2.15 -20.46
CA GLN A 43 -14.38 -2.48 -20.75
C GLN A 43 -15.36 -1.55 -20.02
N ASP A 44 -16.20 -0.83 -20.75
CA ASP A 44 -17.15 0.14 -20.20
C ASP A 44 -18.13 -0.46 -19.20
N ALA A 45 -18.66 -1.66 -19.47
CA ALA A 45 -19.61 -2.34 -18.58
C ALA A 45 -18.96 -2.71 -17.24
N THR A 46 -17.73 -3.23 -17.29
CA THR A 46 -16.97 -3.62 -16.11
C THR A 46 -16.51 -2.40 -15.33
N PHE A 47 -16.03 -1.37 -16.02
CA PHE A 47 -15.71 -0.07 -15.43
C PHE A 47 -16.92 0.52 -14.69
N ALA A 48 -18.10 0.54 -15.31
CA ALA A 48 -19.32 1.05 -14.70
C ALA A 48 -19.72 0.24 -13.45
N MET A 49 -19.59 -1.09 -13.49
CA MET A 49 -19.87 -1.96 -12.35
C MET A 49 -18.89 -1.69 -11.19
N ILE A 50 -17.59 -1.64 -11.48
CA ILE A 50 -16.56 -1.38 -10.48
C ILE A 50 -16.75 0.03 -9.89
N LYS A 51 -17.00 1.04 -10.72
CA LYS A 51 -17.28 2.41 -10.29
C LYS A 51 -18.45 2.46 -9.30
N LYS A 52 -19.57 1.81 -9.63
CA LYS A 52 -20.72 1.70 -8.71
C LYS A 52 -20.34 0.97 -7.42
N GLY A 53 -19.51 -0.07 -7.50
CA GLY A 53 -18.98 -0.76 -6.32
C GLY A 53 -18.22 0.18 -5.38
N PHE A 54 -17.33 1.02 -5.93
CA PHE A 54 -16.62 2.04 -5.15
C PHE A 54 -17.56 3.11 -4.57
N GLU A 55 -18.57 3.55 -5.32
CA GLU A 55 -19.57 4.51 -4.82
C GLU A 55 -20.38 3.94 -3.64
N MET A 56 -20.69 2.65 -3.69
CA MET A 56 -21.42 1.96 -2.64
C MET A 56 -20.53 1.48 -1.48
N GLU A 57 -19.19 1.50 -1.62
CA GLU A 57 -18.23 0.93 -0.65
C GLU A 57 -18.52 1.29 0.81
N LYS A 58 -18.90 2.54 1.07
CA LYS A 58 -19.20 3.04 2.41
C LYS A 58 -20.48 2.48 3.02
N THR A 59 -21.41 1.96 2.21
CA THR A 59 -22.67 1.36 2.67
C THR A 59 -22.53 -0.13 2.95
N LEU A 60 -21.40 -0.76 2.59
CA LEU A 60 -21.18 -2.18 2.86
C LEU A 60 -20.78 -2.41 4.34
N PRO A 61 -21.18 -3.56 4.91
CA PRO A 61 -20.70 -4.00 6.21
C PRO A 61 -19.18 -4.23 6.18
N ALA A 62 -18.53 -4.14 7.34
CA ALA A 62 -17.07 -4.07 7.46
C ALA A 62 -16.34 -5.29 6.86
N ASP A 63 -16.92 -6.49 6.99
CA ASP A 63 -16.41 -7.74 6.42
C ASP A 63 -16.41 -7.68 4.88
N LYS A 64 -17.52 -7.26 4.28
CA LYS A 64 -17.64 -7.12 2.83
C LYS A 64 -16.81 -5.98 2.26
N ARG A 65 -16.69 -4.89 3.00
CA ARG A 65 -15.80 -3.78 2.65
C ARG A 65 -14.35 -4.24 2.60
N LYS A 66 -13.90 -5.03 3.59
CA LYS A 66 -12.53 -5.58 3.61
C LYS A 66 -12.29 -6.52 2.43
N GLU A 67 -13.28 -7.34 2.10
CA GLU A 67 -13.22 -8.22 0.93
C GLU A 67 -13.15 -7.42 -0.38
N PHE A 68 -13.99 -6.38 -0.52
CA PHE A 68 -13.98 -5.47 -1.67
C PHE A 68 -12.60 -4.82 -1.86
N TRP A 69 -12.03 -4.24 -0.80
CA TRP A 69 -10.71 -3.61 -0.87
C TRP A 69 -9.60 -4.60 -1.21
N LYS A 70 -9.68 -5.85 -0.74
CA LYS A 70 -8.70 -6.89 -1.12
C LYS A 70 -8.69 -7.15 -2.64
N TYR A 71 -9.85 -7.18 -3.28
CA TYR A 71 -9.95 -7.34 -4.73
C TYR A 71 -9.58 -6.07 -5.48
N ALA A 72 -10.01 -4.91 -4.98
CA ALA A 72 -9.63 -3.61 -5.53
C ALA A 72 -8.11 -3.40 -5.51
N ASP A 73 -7.45 -3.74 -4.40
CA ASP A 73 -6.00 -3.65 -4.23
C ASP A 73 -5.26 -4.55 -5.22
N LEU A 74 -5.72 -5.80 -5.39
CA LEU A 74 -5.16 -6.74 -6.37
C LEU A 74 -5.32 -6.21 -7.81
N LEU A 75 -6.49 -5.70 -8.15
CA LEU A 75 -6.78 -5.17 -9.47
C LEU A 75 -5.93 -3.92 -9.77
N CYS A 76 -5.85 -2.99 -8.82
CA CYS A 76 -5.09 -1.76 -8.99
C CYS A 76 -3.58 -2.01 -8.96
N ASP A 77 -3.07 -2.86 -8.07
CA ASP A 77 -1.66 -3.28 -8.09
C ASP A 77 -1.27 -3.92 -9.44
N SER A 78 -2.16 -4.75 -10.01
CA SER A 78 -1.97 -5.32 -11.34
C SER A 78 -1.98 -4.26 -12.44
N PHE A 79 -2.96 -3.35 -12.43
CA PHE A 79 -3.07 -2.27 -13.41
C PHE A 79 -1.87 -1.31 -13.38
N MET A 80 -1.35 -0.98 -12.19
CA MET A 80 -0.17 -0.11 -12.03
C MET A 80 1.10 -0.75 -12.64
N ARG A 81 1.12 -2.08 -12.82
CA ARG A 81 2.22 -2.78 -13.52
C ARG A 81 2.00 -2.89 -15.02
N ALA A 82 0.77 -2.63 -15.49
CA ALA A 82 0.37 -2.75 -16.88
C ALA A 82 0.96 -1.63 -17.77
N PRO A 83 1.08 -1.87 -19.09
CA PRO A 83 1.60 -0.88 -20.02
C PRO A 83 0.77 0.41 -20.06
N ALA A 84 -0.57 0.35 -20.01
CA ALA A 84 -1.40 1.56 -20.02
C ALA A 84 -1.03 2.55 -18.91
N TYR A 85 -0.76 2.07 -17.69
CA TYR A 85 -0.32 2.93 -16.60
C TYR A 85 1.11 3.43 -16.80
N LYS A 86 2.05 2.51 -17.11
CA LYS A 86 3.47 2.84 -17.30
C LYS A 86 3.72 3.84 -18.42
N ASN A 87 2.91 3.80 -19.48
CA ASN A 87 2.97 4.73 -20.60
C ASN A 87 2.30 6.08 -20.30
N GLY A 88 1.78 6.28 -19.08
CA GLY A 88 1.16 7.53 -18.66
C GLY A 88 -0.22 7.78 -19.27
N ASN A 89 -0.94 6.74 -19.71
CA ASN A 89 -2.26 6.90 -20.29
C ASN A 89 -3.31 7.23 -19.20
N LYS A 90 -3.44 8.52 -18.88
CA LYS A 90 -4.41 9.03 -17.90
C LYS A 90 -5.86 8.97 -18.38
N LYS A 91 -6.09 8.77 -19.69
CA LYS A 91 -7.45 8.66 -20.26
C LYS A 91 -8.04 7.27 -20.08
N HIS A 92 -7.22 6.27 -19.74
CA HIS A 92 -7.69 4.92 -19.53
C HIS A 92 -8.60 4.84 -18.30
N ASN A 93 -9.72 4.14 -18.41
CA ASN A 93 -10.72 3.96 -17.35
C ASN A 93 -10.11 3.42 -16.04
N GLY A 94 -9.10 2.56 -16.14
CA GLY A 94 -8.33 2.06 -15.00
C GLY A 94 -7.58 3.14 -14.22
N TYR A 95 -7.14 4.21 -14.87
CA TYR A 95 -6.54 5.36 -14.20
C TYR A 95 -7.56 6.04 -13.29
N LYS A 96 -8.80 6.24 -13.77
CA LYS A 96 -9.87 6.83 -12.99
C LYS A 96 -10.24 5.99 -11.76
N ILE A 97 -10.41 4.68 -11.91
CA ILE A 97 -10.71 3.81 -10.76
C ILE A 97 -9.54 3.78 -9.78
N CYS A 98 -8.34 3.46 -10.24
CA CYS A 98 -7.24 3.20 -9.32
C CYS A 98 -6.61 4.49 -8.77
N CYS A 99 -6.45 5.53 -9.58
CA CYS A 99 -5.86 6.78 -9.12
C CYS A 99 -6.85 7.70 -8.41
N GLU A 100 -8.07 7.91 -8.94
CA GLU A 100 -9.00 8.90 -8.40
C GLU A 100 -9.91 8.32 -7.31
N MET A 101 -10.37 7.06 -7.46
CA MET A 101 -11.28 6.45 -6.48
C MET A 101 -10.53 5.67 -5.40
N ALA A 102 -9.46 4.95 -5.75
CA ALA A 102 -8.68 4.13 -4.82
C ALA A 102 -7.39 4.82 -4.31
N ASP A 103 -7.11 6.05 -4.74
CA ASP A 103 -5.95 6.84 -4.33
C ASP A 103 -4.57 6.18 -4.53
N TYR A 104 -4.46 5.18 -5.42
CA TYR A 104 -3.20 4.45 -5.62
C TYR A 104 -2.09 5.30 -6.24
N CYS A 105 -2.45 6.42 -6.87
CA CYS A 105 -1.52 7.31 -7.54
C CYS A 105 -1.11 8.52 -6.68
N SER A 106 -1.64 8.61 -5.47
CA SER A 106 -1.28 9.64 -4.51
C SER A 106 0.07 9.34 -3.86
N PHE A 107 0.87 10.39 -3.63
CA PHE A 107 2.25 10.29 -3.11
C PHE A 107 2.35 9.52 -1.77
N TYR A 108 1.30 9.55 -0.94
CA TYR A 108 1.28 8.87 0.36
C TYR A 108 1.15 7.34 0.27
N LYS A 109 0.71 6.77 -0.86
CA LYS A 109 0.63 5.31 -1.05
C LYS A 109 1.91 4.71 -1.58
N GLN A 110 2.86 5.53 -2.05
CA GLN A 110 4.11 5.01 -2.56
C GLN A 110 4.99 4.51 -1.40
N THR A 111 5.57 3.32 -1.55
CA THR A 111 6.36 2.66 -0.49
C THR A 111 7.52 3.52 0.02
N TRP A 112 8.13 4.35 -0.84
CA TRP A 112 9.22 5.25 -0.44
C TRP A 112 8.77 6.31 0.57
N PHE A 113 7.52 6.77 0.51
CA PHE A 113 6.99 7.75 1.47
C PHE A 113 6.98 7.19 2.89
N PHE A 114 6.56 5.93 3.07
CA PHE A 114 6.58 5.26 4.37
C PHE A 114 8.00 5.03 4.89
N ILE A 115 8.96 4.74 4.00
CA ILE A 115 10.36 4.59 4.38
C ILE A 115 10.92 5.91 4.91
N VAL A 116 10.68 7.02 4.20
CA VAL A 116 11.15 8.36 4.62
C VAL A 116 10.47 8.79 5.93
N CYS A 117 9.15 8.67 6.02
CA CYS A 117 8.38 9.04 7.21
C CYS A 117 8.80 8.17 8.42
N GLY A 118 8.97 6.87 8.22
CA GLY A 118 9.44 5.94 9.25
C GLY A 118 10.86 6.26 9.74
N ALA A 119 11.79 6.57 8.84
CA ALA A 119 13.16 6.93 9.21
C ALA A 119 13.22 8.23 10.03
N VAL A 120 12.48 9.26 9.63
CA VAL A 120 12.41 10.54 10.37
C VAL A 120 11.77 10.34 11.74
N GLY A 121 10.67 9.58 11.82
CA GLY A 121 10.03 9.23 13.09
C GLY A 121 10.96 8.47 14.04
N PHE A 122 11.73 7.52 13.52
CA PHE A 122 12.69 6.76 14.31
C PHE A 122 13.85 7.63 14.83
N LEU A 123 14.39 8.52 14.00
CA LEU A 123 15.44 9.46 14.40
C LEU A 123 15.00 10.37 15.57
N LEU A 124 13.76 10.84 15.56
CA LEU A 124 13.21 11.63 16.67
C LEU A 124 13.13 10.82 17.97
N LEU A 125 12.70 9.55 17.90
CA LEU A 125 12.66 8.68 19.08
C LEU A 125 14.06 8.41 19.65
N VAL A 126 15.04 8.13 18.78
CA VAL A 126 16.44 7.94 19.20
C VAL A 126 17.02 9.24 19.78
N GLY A 127 16.69 10.39 19.20
CA GLY A 127 17.08 11.70 19.72
C GLY A 127 16.55 11.95 21.14
N ILE A 128 15.26 11.70 21.38
CA ILE A 128 14.64 11.84 22.71
C ILE A 128 15.27 10.86 23.70
N ALA A 129 15.42 9.59 23.32
CA ALA A 129 16.05 8.57 24.18
C ALA A 129 17.51 8.95 24.52
N GLY A 130 18.27 9.45 23.54
CA GLY A 130 19.63 9.93 23.73
C GLY A 130 19.71 11.15 24.66
N VAL A 131 18.81 12.12 24.51
CA VAL A 131 18.73 13.30 25.40
C VAL A 131 18.37 12.88 26.82
N VAL A 132 17.37 12.01 27.01
CA VAL A 132 16.97 11.51 28.33
C VAL A 132 18.11 10.73 28.98
N PHE A 133 18.75 9.82 28.25
CA PHE A 133 19.89 9.05 28.72
C PHE A 133 21.07 9.97 29.11
N PHE A 134 21.34 11.00 28.31
CA PHE A 134 22.39 11.97 28.59
C PHE A 134 22.08 12.80 29.85
N ILE A 135 20.83 13.24 30.04
CA ILE A 135 20.40 13.96 31.25
C ILE A 135 20.54 13.08 32.49
N ILE A 136 20.10 11.81 32.43
CA ILE A 136 20.22 10.86 33.55
C ILE A 136 21.71 10.63 33.88
N ARG A 137 22.55 10.36 32.87
CA ARG A 137 23.99 10.14 33.07
C ARG A 137 24.70 11.39 33.61
N ARG A 138 24.28 12.60 33.20
CA ARG A 138 24.83 13.86 33.73
C ARG A 138 24.41 14.12 35.17
N LYS A 139 23.19 13.74 35.57
CA LYS A 139 22.74 13.82 36.97
C LYS A 139 23.48 12.84 37.88
N ASN A 140 23.73 11.61 37.44
CA ASN A 140 24.51 10.64 38.23
C ASN A 140 25.99 11.04 38.41
N LYS A 141 26.59 11.81 37.50
CA LYS A 141 27.94 12.36 37.69
C LYS A 141 28.05 13.46 38.76
N LYS A 142 26.94 14.04 39.24
CA LYS A 142 26.94 15.01 40.36
C LYS A 142 26.80 14.38 41.75
N LEU A 143 26.57 13.05 41.84
CA LEU A 143 26.43 12.34 43.12
C LEU A 143 27.62 11.38 43.42
N GLY A 144 28.64 11.34 42.55
CA GLY A 144 29.79 10.44 42.68
C GLY A 144 31.16 11.12 42.82
N GLY A 145 31.20 12.39 43.24
CA GLY A 145 32.44 13.10 43.57
C GLY A 145 32.61 13.13 45.09
N GLY A 146 33.36 12.16 45.62
CA GLY A 146 33.61 12.01 47.04
C GLY A 146 34.22 13.26 47.69
N ASN A 147 33.89 13.46 48.97
CA ASN A 147 34.78 14.18 49.87
C ASN A 147 34.87 13.40 51.19
N THR A 148 36.00 12.73 51.34
CA THR A 148 36.49 12.15 52.58
C THR A 148 36.66 13.24 53.63
N LYS A 149 35.92 13.20 54.73
CA LYS A 149 36.40 13.70 56.03
C LYS A 149 35.96 12.74 57.13
N LYS A 150 36.84 11.75 57.39
CA LYS A 150 36.98 11.16 58.73
C LYS A 150 37.43 12.30 59.66
N GLY A 151 36.49 12.89 60.39
CA GLY A 151 36.77 13.73 61.55
C GLY A 151 36.85 12.84 62.78
N GLY A 152 38.07 12.52 63.21
CA GLY A 152 38.31 11.97 64.53
C GLY A 152 38.50 13.09 65.57
N SER A 153 38.19 12.72 66.82
CA SER A 153 38.59 13.32 68.11
C SER A 153 37.71 14.39 68.77
N LYS A 154 37.17 13.94 69.92
CA LYS A 154 37.18 14.53 71.27
C LYS A 154 36.29 15.75 71.55
N ALA A 155 35.28 15.53 72.40
CA ALA A 155 35.24 16.01 73.79
C ALA A 155 34.24 15.16 74.59
#